data_AF-A0A3A6MQU0-F1
#
_entry.id   AF-A0A3A6MQU0-F1
#
_cell.length_a   1.000
_cell.length_b   1.000
_cell.length_c   1.000
_cell.angle_alpha   90.00
_cell.angle_beta   90.00
_cell.angle_gamma   90.00
#
_symmetry.space_group_name_H-M   'P 1'
#
loop_
_entity.id
_entity.type
_entity.pdbx_description
1 polymer ?
#
loop_
_entity_poly.entity_id
_entity_poly.type
_entity_poly.pdbx_seq_one_letter_code
_entity_poly.pdbx_strand_id
1 'polypeptide(L)'
;MNVLNVVKAFRAIIKDFIIELLEREGNRRRLKARLIFIDGSTLRVKDYHFGDQRKYAYHWTNVKGELIIRWDNAPHWSWISTFPHHKHVRFVENVQPSLEMSLVEVLTVIEGKILASQR
;
A
#
# COMPACT_ATOMS: atom_id res chain seq x y z
N MET A 1 13.17 3.21 -6.63
CA MET A 1 11.79 3.40 -7.10
C MET A 1 11.47 4.88 -7.23
N ASN A 2 10.96 5.34 -8.37
CA ASN A 2 10.46 6.71 -8.55
C ASN A 2 8.93 6.68 -8.39
N VAL A 3 8.41 7.30 -7.32
CA VAL A 3 6.97 7.28 -7.01
C VAL A 3 6.13 7.91 -8.11
N LEU A 4 6.64 8.93 -8.81
CA LEU A 4 5.93 9.57 -9.92
C LEU A 4 5.79 8.63 -11.11
N ASN A 5 6.81 7.80 -11.40
CA ASN A 5 6.72 6.80 -12.45
C ASN A 5 5.69 5.72 -12.11
N VAL A 6 5.60 5.32 -10.85
CA VAL A 6 4.58 4.37 -10.38
C VAL A 6 3.18 4.97 -10.54
N VAL A 7 2.95 6.19 -10.05
CA VAL A 7 1.65 6.88 -10.21
C VAL A 7 1.28 7.01 -11.69
N LYS A 8 2.24 7.38 -12.55
CA LYS A 8 2.01 7.47 -14.00
C LYS A 8 1.62 6.13 -14.63
N ALA A 9 2.23 5.02 -14.18
CA ALA A 9 1.90 3.69 -14.66
C ALA A 9 0.45 3.27 -14.31
N PHE A 10 -0.03 3.66 -13.13
CA PHE A 10 -1.39 3.36 -12.64
C PHE A 10 -2.38 4.52 -12.83
N ARG A 11 -2.10 5.45 -13.76
CA ARG A 11 -2.94 6.65 -14.00
C ARG A 11 -4.39 6.34 -14.40
N ALA A 12 -4.65 5.12 -14.88
CA ALA A 12 -5.99 4.69 -15.26
C ALA A 12 -6.94 4.57 -14.06
N ILE A 13 -6.40 4.28 -12.87
CA ILE A 13 -7.19 4.12 -11.65
C ILE A 13 -6.94 5.22 -10.61
N ILE A 14 -5.84 5.97 -10.71
CA ILE A 14 -5.51 7.05 -9.78
C ILE A 14 -6.15 8.35 -10.26
N LYS A 15 -7.08 8.88 -9.45
CA LYS A 15 -7.73 10.18 -9.68
C LYS A 15 -6.84 11.34 -9.25
N ASP A 16 -6.22 11.22 -8.07
CA ASP A 16 -5.37 12.26 -7.49
C ASP A 16 -4.38 11.65 -6.50
N PHE A 17 -3.32 12.37 -6.15
CA PHE A 17 -2.35 11.95 -5.17
C PHE A 17 -1.69 13.12 -4.45
N ILE A 18 -1.33 12.88 -3.18
CA ILE A 18 -0.57 13.82 -2.36
C ILE A 18 0.64 13.09 -1.82
N ILE A 19 1.82 13.67 -2.03
CA ILE A 19 3.07 13.21 -1.41
C ILE A 19 3.25 14.04 -0.13
N GLU A 20 3.11 13.40 1.02
CA GLU A 20 3.23 14.04 2.34
C GLU A 20 4.69 14.05 2.81
N LEU A 21 5.48 13.07 2.38
CA LEU A 21 6.89 12.96 2.68
C LEU A 21 7.60 12.21 1.54
N LEU A 22 8.66 12.79 1.02
CA LEU A 22 9.59 12.11 0.13
C LEU A 22 11.01 12.52 0.48
N GLU A 23 11.76 11.61 1.08
CA GLU A 23 13.15 11.85 1.47
C GLU A 23 14.07 10.76 0.97
N ARG A 24 15.28 11.18 0.61
CA ARG A 24 16.38 10.33 0.15
C ARG A 24 17.68 10.90 0.65
N GLU A 25 18.30 10.21 1.61
CA GLU A 25 19.59 10.60 2.16
C GLU A 25 20.43 9.34 2.34
N GLY A 26 21.51 9.23 1.55
CA GLY A 26 22.32 8.01 1.51
C GLY A 26 21.49 6.75 1.25
N ASN A 27 21.51 5.81 2.20
CA ASN A 27 20.74 4.57 2.17
C ASN A 27 19.33 4.67 2.80
N ARG A 28 18.98 5.83 3.37
CA ARG A 28 17.67 6.08 3.99
C ARG A 28 16.70 6.65 2.97
N ARG A 29 15.51 6.06 2.91
CA ARG A 29 14.43 6.52 2.02
C ARG A 29 13.12 6.48 2.78
N ARG A 30 12.36 7.56 2.72
CA ARG A 30 11.03 7.63 3.35
C ARG A 30 10.00 8.13 2.35
N LEU A 31 8.91 7.40 2.24
CA LEU A 31 7.73 7.79 1.49
C LEU A 31 6.51 7.78 2.40
N LYS A 32 5.81 8.91 2.46
CA LYS A 32 4.41 8.98 2.88
C LYS A 32 3.60 9.60 1.76
N ALA A 33 2.51 8.95 1.38
CA ALA A 33 1.64 9.45 0.33
C ALA A 33 0.20 9.02 0.56
N ARG A 34 -0.72 9.74 -0.06
CA ARG A 34 -2.12 9.39 -0.16
C ARG A 34 -2.51 9.36 -1.62
N LEU A 35 -3.00 8.22 -2.10
CA LEU A 35 -3.53 8.06 -3.46
C LEU A 35 -5.04 7.96 -3.37
N ILE A 36 -5.73 8.75 -4.18
CA ILE A 36 -7.19 8.75 -4.31
C ILE A 36 -7.51 8.09 -5.64
N PHE A 37 -8.35 7.07 -5.62
CA PHE A 37 -8.72 6.33 -6.81
C PHE A 37 -10.01 6.86 -7.44
N ILE A 38 -10.28 6.46 -8.68
CA ILE A 38 -11.45 6.89 -9.46
C ILE A 38 -12.80 6.47 -8.84
N ASP A 39 -12.82 5.39 -8.06
CA ASP A 39 -13.99 4.92 -7.30
C ASP A 39 -14.16 5.66 -5.95
N GLY A 40 -13.28 6.63 -5.66
CA GLY A 40 -13.24 7.39 -4.41
C GLY A 40 -12.56 6.66 -3.25
N SER A 41 -12.18 5.40 -3.40
CA SER A 41 -11.38 4.71 -2.39
C SER A 41 -9.98 5.33 -2.28
N THR A 42 -9.28 5.10 -1.16
CA THR A 42 -8.03 5.80 -0.86
C THR A 42 -6.97 4.84 -0.32
N LEU A 43 -5.75 4.91 -0.87
CA LEU A 43 -4.58 4.22 -0.33
C LEU A 43 -3.69 5.20 0.44
N ARG A 44 -3.49 4.97 1.73
CA ARG A 44 -2.43 5.63 2.51
C ARG A 44 -1.17 4.78 2.48
N VAL A 45 -0.07 5.37 2.05
CA VAL A 45 1.23 4.72 1.85
C VAL A 45 2.20 5.21 2.93
N LYS A 46 2.83 4.26 3.63
CA LYS A 46 4.04 4.47 4.43
C LYS A 46 5.05 3.42 3.97
N ASP A 47 6.20 3.85 3.46
CA ASP A 47 7.27 2.93 3.05
C ASP A 47 8.62 3.55 3.41
N TYR A 48 9.29 2.95 4.38
CA TYR A 48 10.54 3.43 4.96
C TYR A 48 11.62 2.38 4.82
N HIS A 49 12.77 2.81 4.30
CA HIS A 49 14.00 2.06 4.28
C HIS A 49 15.01 2.80 5.17
N PHE A 50 15.56 2.09 6.16
CA PHE A 50 16.58 2.56 7.08
C PHE A 50 17.82 1.68 6.94
N GLY A 51 18.55 1.81 5.82
CA GLY A 51 19.65 0.91 5.51
C GLY A 51 19.15 -0.49 5.16
N ASP A 52 19.46 -1.47 6.01
CA ASP A 52 19.05 -2.88 5.89
C ASP A 52 17.62 -3.14 6.37
N GLN A 53 17.08 -2.27 7.23
CA GLN A 53 15.72 -2.40 7.75
C GLN A 53 14.69 -1.74 6.84
N ARG A 54 13.53 -2.38 6.71
CA ARG A 54 12.36 -1.83 6.02
C ARG A 54 11.12 -1.89 6.89
N LYS A 55 10.32 -0.82 6.88
CA LYS A 55 9.00 -0.75 7.52
C LYS A 55 8.01 -0.20 6.51
N TYR A 56 6.91 -0.89 6.28
CA TYR A 56 5.86 -0.39 5.39
C TYR A 56 4.47 -0.69 5.93
N ALA A 57 3.53 0.17 5.55
CA ALA A 57 2.10 -0.06 5.69
C ALA A 57 1.38 0.58 4.51
N TYR A 58 0.61 -0.21 3.78
CA TYR A 58 -0.25 0.26 2.69
C TYR A 58 -1.70 0.04 3.13
N HIS A 59 -2.41 1.11 3.47
CA HIS A 59 -3.73 1.03 4.09
C HIS A 59 -4.80 1.55 3.12
N TRP A 60 -5.56 0.62 2.53
CA TRP A 60 -6.59 0.90 1.55
C TRP A 60 -7.98 0.89 2.18
N THR A 61 -8.70 2.00 2.04
CA THR A 61 -10.05 2.19 2.60
C THR A 61 -11.05 2.59 1.53
N ASN A 62 -12.32 2.24 1.74
CA ASN A 62 -13.41 2.72 0.90
C ASN A 62 -13.74 4.20 1.18
N VAL A 63 -14.74 4.73 0.47
CA VAL A 63 -15.21 6.12 0.62
C VAL A 63 -15.74 6.46 2.02
N LYS A 64 -16.15 5.45 2.81
CA LYS A 64 -16.60 5.61 4.20
C LYS A 64 -15.45 5.55 5.20
N GLY A 65 -14.21 5.34 4.74
CA GLY A 65 -13.05 5.15 5.59
C GLY A 65 -12.93 3.74 6.18
N GLU A 66 -13.77 2.79 5.75
CA GLU A 66 -13.73 1.41 6.21
C GLU A 66 -12.58 0.67 5.51
N LEU A 67 -11.90 -0.20 6.26
CA LEU A 67 -10.77 -0.98 5.76
C LEU A 67 -11.21 -1.92 4.62
N ILE A 68 -10.53 -1.85 3.49
CA ILE A 68 -10.63 -2.86 2.42
C ILE A 68 -9.51 -3.87 2.63
N ILE A 69 -8.25 -3.44 2.50
CA ILE A 69 -7.06 -4.24 2.79
C ILE A 69 -5.96 -3.33 3.39
N ARG A 70 -5.23 -3.83 4.38
CA ARG A 70 -3.95 -3.21 4.83
C ARG A 70 -2.83 -4.22 4.69
N TRP A 71 -1.82 -3.90 3.90
CA TRP A 71 -0.57 -4.67 3.84
C TRP A 71 0.45 -4.08 4.80
N ASP A 72 1.11 -4.92 5.59
CA ASP A 72 1.98 -4.50 6.69
C ASP A 72 3.14 -5.50 6.88
N ASN A 73 4.22 -5.07 7.52
CA ASN A 73 5.35 -5.90 7.90
C ASN A 73 5.76 -5.77 9.37
N ALA A 74 4.91 -5.20 10.23
CA ALA A 74 5.12 -5.23 11.66
C ALA A 74 5.22 -6.69 12.16
N PRO A 75 6.26 -7.04 12.94
CA PRO A 75 6.58 -8.43 13.29
C PRO A 75 5.69 -8.97 14.43
N HIS A 76 4.37 -8.80 14.33
CA HIS A 76 3.41 -9.20 15.38
C HIS A 76 2.95 -10.66 15.26
N TRP A 77 3.01 -11.24 14.06
CA TRP A 77 2.30 -12.49 13.73
C TRP A 77 3.26 -13.59 13.27
N SER A 78 4.10 -14.10 14.17
CA SER A 78 5.17 -15.07 13.86
C SER A 78 4.70 -16.39 13.25
N TRP A 79 3.43 -16.76 13.39
CA TRP A 79 2.85 -17.98 12.82
C TRP A 79 2.45 -17.86 11.35
N ILE A 80 2.48 -16.66 10.75
CA ILE A 80 2.13 -16.47 9.35
C ILE A 80 3.27 -16.98 8.47
N SER A 81 2.94 -17.74 7.42
CA SER A 81 3.92 -18.35 6.51
C SER A 81 4.82 -17.34 5.78
N THR A 82 4.36 -16.10 5.63
CA THR A 82 5.10 -15.00 5.00
C THR A 82 5.71 -14.03 6.01
N PHE A 83 5.88 -14.43 7.27
CA PHE A 83 6.39 -13.55 8.34
C PHE A 83 7.66 -12.76 7.91
N PRO A 84 7.73 -11.44 8.19
CA PRO A 84 6.75 -10.63 8.92
C PRO A 84 5.61 -10.06 8.05
N HIS A 85 5.60 -10.36 6.76
CA HIS A 85 4.68 -9.80 5.78
C HIS A 85 3.29 -10.40 5.94
N HIS A 86 2.29 -9.55 6.10
CA HIS A 86 0.91 -9.95 6.25
C HIS A 86 -0.03 -8.88 5.69
N LYS A 87 -1.31 -9.24 5.59
CA LYS A 87 -2.37 -8.28 5.28
C LYS A 87 -3.59 -8.48 6.16
N HIS A 88 -4.27 -7.38 6.46
CA HIS A 88 -5.56 -7.35 7.13
C HIS A 88 -6.64 -7.15 6.09
N VAL A 89 -7.68 -7.98 6.09
CA VAL A 89 -8.73 -7.96 5.06
C VAL A 89 -10.08 -7.65 5.69
N ARG A 90 -10.69 -6.51 5.31
CA ARG A 90 -11.93 -5.93 5.87
C ARG A 90 -11.87 -5.52 7.35
N PHE A 91 -11.30 -6.35 8.20
CA PHE A 91 -11.19 -6.14 9.65
C PHE A 91 -9.73 -6.26 10.08
N VAL A 92 -9.36 -5.59 11.18
CA VAL A 92 -7.97 -5.60 11.68
C VAL A 92 -7.58 -6.97 12.23
N GLU A 93 -8.55 -7.74 12.69
CA GLU A 93 -8.36 -9.06 13.28
C GLU A 93 -8.23 -10.15 12.20
N ASN A 94 -8.68 -9.89 10.97
CA ASN A 94 -8.59 -10.83 9.86
C ASN A 94 -7.22 -10.75 9.19
N VAL A 95 -6.22 -11.35 9.83
CA VAL A 95 -4.82 -11.37 9.38
C VAL A 95 -4.56 -12.56 8.46
N GLN A 96 -3.94 -12.29 7.31
CA GLN A 96 -3.65 -13.28 6.27
C GLN A 96 -2.20 -13.16 5.76
N PRO A 97 -1.60 -14.25 5.24
CA PRO A 97 -0.31 -14.16 4.55
C PRO A 97 -0.40 -13.24 3.34
N SER A 98 0.74 -12.60 3.02
CA SER A 98 0.83 -11.67 1.90
C SER A 98 2.21 -11.71 1.26
N LEU A 99 2.21 -11.80 -0.07
CA LEU A 99 3.42 -11.63 -0.90
C LEU A 99 3.47 -10.24 -1.55
N GLU A 100 2.38 -9.47 -1.52
CA GLU A 100 2.39 -8.08 -1.97
C GLU A 100 3.13 -7.22 -0.93
N MET A 101 4.37 -6.87 -1.24
CA MET A 101 5.29 -6.18 -0.32
C MET A 101 5.69 -4.80 -0.82
N SER A 102 5.41 -4.47 -2.08
CA SER A 102 5.76 -3.22 -2.72
C SER A 102 4.52 -2.43 -3.14
N LEU A 103 4.69 -1.12 -3.33
CA LEU A 103 3.63 -0.25 -3.83
C LEU A 103 3.10 -0.71 -5.19
N VAL A 104 3.95 -1.25 -6.07
CA VAL A 104 3.54 -1.73 -7.40
C VAL A 104 2.66 -2.98 -7.29
N GLU A 105 3.05 -3.95 -6.47
CA GLU A 105 2.25 -5.17 -6.25
C GLU A 105 0.89 -4.83 -5.63
N VAL A 106 0.88 -3.94 -4.63
CA VAL A 106 -0.35 -3.46 -3.99
C VAL A 106 -1.26 -2.73 -4.98
N LEU A 107 -0.71 -1.83 -5.80
CA LEU A 107 -1.47 -1.12 -6.83
C LEU A 107 -2.02 -2.05 -7.90
N THR A 108 -1.29 -3.11 -8.26
CA THR A 108 -1.76 -4.14 -9.19
C THR A 108 -3.00 -4.86 -8.66
N VAL A 109 -3.02 -5.20 -7.37
CA VAL A 109 -4.21 -5.81 -6.73
C VAL A 109 -5.38 -4.84 -6.71
N ILE A 110 -5.14 -3.56 -6.40
CA ILE A 110 -6.17 -2.53 -6.37
C ILE A 110 -6.76 -2.30 -7.76
N GLU A 111 -5.91 -2.18 -8.78
CA GLU A 111 -6.32 -2.00 -10.17
C GLU A 111 -7.24 -3.13 -10.63
N GLY A 112 -6.85 -4.39 -10.39
CA GLY A 112 -7.69 -5.54 -10.72
C GLY A 112 -9.07 -5.48 -10.06
N LYS A 113 -9.16 -5.01 -8.81
CA LYS A 113 -10.43 -4.89 -8.07
C LYS A 113 -11.30 -3.73 -8.56
N ILE A 114 -10.70 -2.58 -8.83
CA ILE A 114 -11.43 -1.40 -9.34
C ILE A 114 -11.97 -1.70 -10.72
N LEU A 115 -11.16 -2.23 -11.63
CA LEU A 115 -11.57 -2.52 -13.00
C LEU A 115 -12.61 -3.65 -13.07
N ALA A 116 -12.57 -4.63 -12.17
CA ALA A 116 -13.60 -5.68 -12.10
C ALA A 116 -14.95 -5.14 -11.60
N SER A 117 -14.96 -4.08 -10.80
CA SER A 117 -16.20 -3.49 -10.23
C SER A 117 -16.88 -2.49 -11.18
N GLN A 118 -16.26 -2.19 -12.32
CA GLN A 118 -16.81 -1.32 -13.38
C GLN A 118 -17.51 -2.10 -14.50
N ARG A 119 -17.49 -3.43 -14.44
CA ARG A 119 -18.22 -4.32 -15.34
C ARG A 119 -19.59 -4.64 -14.75
#